data_AF-A0A535JYH6-F1
#
_entry.id   AF-A0A535JYH6-F1
#
_cell.length_a   1.000
_cell.length_b   1.000
_cell.length_c   1.000
_cell.angle_alpha   90.00
_cell.angle_beta   90.00
_cell.angle_gamma   90.00
#
_symmetry.space_group_name_H-M   'P 1'
#
loop_
_entity.id
_entity.type
_entity.pdbx_description
1 polymer ?
#
loop_
_entity_poly.entity_id
_entity_poly.type
_entity_poly.pdbx_seq_one_letter_code
_entity_poly.pdbx_strand_id
1 'polypeptide(L)'
;MAKSYRVQAIIFDLDGVLVDSMPAIRAYWPDWANRHGISPETVVASLYLTAEELVRRFAPSLDAVAEARATAEGQARMETGITPLEGGR
;
A
#
# COMPACT_ATOMS: atom_id res chain seq x y z
N MET A 1 21.75 16.50 22.30
CA MET A 1 21.70 17.69 21.43
C MET A 1 21.04 17.29 20.11
N ALA A 2 20.01 18.03 19.68
CA ALA A 2 19.36 17.77 18.39
C ALA A 2 20.24 18.30 17.25
N LYS A 3 20.36 17.55 16.15
CA LYS A 3 21.02 18.02 14.93
C LYS A 3 20.06 18.92 14.15
N SER A 4 20.58 20.05 13.65
CA SER A 4 19.83 20.99 12.81
C SER A 4 20.42 21.03 11.40
N TYR A 5 19.55 21.11 10.40
CA TYR A 5 19.92 21.22 8.98
C TYR A 5 19.23 22.44 8.36
N ARG A 6 19.95 23.18 7.51
CA ARG A 6 19.37 24.29 6.73
C ARG A 6 18.95 23.76 5.36
N VAL A 7 17.65 23.77 5.09
CA VAL A 7 17.06 23.29 3.84
C VAL A 7 16.09 24.32 3.27
N GLN A 8 15.84 24.26 1.96
CA GLN A 8 14.86 25.12 1.29
C GLN A 8 13.45 24.54 1.36
N ALA A 9 13.32 23.22 1.39
CA ALA A 9 12.05 22.50 1.50
C ALA A 9 12.27 21.12 2.14
N ILE A 10 11.17 20.55 2.66
CA ILE A 10 11.07 19.16 3.11
C ILE A 10 9.89 18.55 2.36
N ILE A 11 10.06 17.38 1.78
CA ILE A 11 9.00 16.61 1.11
C ILE A 11 8.81 15.34 1.93
N PHE A 12 7.58 15.11 2.37
CA PHE A 12 7.20 13.88 3.05
C PHE A 12 6.49 12.95 2.07
N ASP A 13 6.82 11.67 2.15
CA ASP A 13 5.93 10.63 1.68
C ASP A 13 4.73 10.48 2.65
N LEU A 14 3.68 9.77 2.25
CA LEU A 14 2.48 9.58 3.06
C LEU A 14 2.53 8.24 3.81
N ASP A 15 2.49 7.15 3.06
CA ASP A 15 2.35 5.78 3.57
C ASP A 15 3.61 5.32 4.30
N GLY A 16 3.48 4.93 5.57
CA GLY A 16 4.60 4.54 6.40
C GLY A 16 5.51 5.70 6.85
N VAL A 17 5.18 6.94 6.49
CA VAL A 17 5.88 8.16 6.92
C VAL A 17 4.99 9.05 7.77
N LEU A 18 3.85 9.50 7.24
CA LEU A 18 2.88 10.31 7.97
C LEU A 18 1.74 9.48 8.54
N VAL A 19 1.37 8.37 7.89
CA VAL A 19 0.28 7.48 8.32
C VAL A 19 0.70 6.02 8.30
N ASP A 20 0.14 5.23 9.22
CA ASP A 20 0.23 3.77 9.18
C ASP A 20 -0.90 3.24 8.29
N SER A 21 -0.60 3.01 7.01
CA SER A 21 -1.55 2.45 6.04
C SER A 21 -1.43 0.93 5.87
N MET A 22 -0.47 0.30 6.54
CA MET A 22 -0.24 -1.14 6.43
C MET A 22 -1.44 -2.00 6.87
N PRO A 23 -2.26 -1.62 7.88
CA PRO A 23 -3.49 -2.35 8.20
C PRO A 23 -4.48 -2.39 7.02
N ALA A 24 -4.70 -1.27 6.34
CA ALA A 24 -5.59 -1.21 5.17
C ALA A 24 -5.04 -2.05 4.01
N ILE A 25 -3.73 -1.96 3.73
CA ILE A 25 -3.06 -2.77 2.71
C ILE A 25 -3.23 -4.27 3.01
N ARG A 26 -2.98 -4.70 4.25
CA ARG A 26 -3.11 -6.11 4.67
C ARG A 26 -4.55 -6.62 4.69
N ALA A 27 -5.54 -5.75 4.79
CA ALA A 27 -6.94 -6.11 4.67
C ALA A 27 -7.40 -6.21 3.20
N TYR A 28 -6.90 -5.33 2.33
CA TYR A 28 -7.31 -5.29 0.91
C TYR A 28 -6.82 -6.49 0.10
N TRP A 29 -5.53 -6.83 0.22
CA TRP A 29 -4.89 -7.80 -0.66
C TRP A 29 -5.38 -9.25 -0.50
N PRO A 30 -5.72 -9.75 0.71
CA PRO A 30 -6.39 -11.04 0.84
C PRO A 30 -7.71 -11.12 0.08
N ASP A 31 -8.53 -10.06 0.12
CA ASP A 31 -9.79 -10.00 -0.60
C ASP A 31 -9.59 -9.98 -2.11
N TRP A 32 -8.59 -9.23 -2.59
CA TRP A 32 -8.18 -9.27 -3.99
C TRP A 32 -7.74 -10.68 -4.39
N ALA A 33 -6.87 -11.32 -3.61
CA ALA A 33 -6.39 -12.68 -3.89
C ALA A 33 -7.55 -13.69 -3.98
N ASN A 34 -8.51 -13.62 -3.04
CA ASN A 34 -9.70 -14.48 -3.03
C ASN A 34 -10.57 -14.30 -4.29
N ARG A 35 -10.79 -13.06 -4.75
CA ARG A 35 -11.56 -12.79 -5.99
C ARG A 35 -10.92 -13.38 -7.24
N HIS A 36 -9.60 -13.54 -7.23
CA HIS A 36 -8.83 -14.09 -8.35
C HIS A 36 -8.42 -15.55 -8.15
N GLY A 37 -8.87 -16.22 -7.09
CA GLY A 37 -8.56 -17.62 -6.81
C GLY A 37 -7.09 -17.88 -6.46
N ILE A 38 -6.39 -16.89 -5.90
CA ILE A 38 -4.98 -16.96 -5.49
C ILE A 38 -4.92 -17.13 -3.97
N SER A 39 -3.93 -17.89 -3.46
CA SER A 39 -3.71 -18.01 -2.01
C SER A 39 -3.40 -16.63 -1.39
N PRO A 40 -4.21 -16.16 -0.43
CA PRO A 40 -3.97 -14.91 0.28
C PRO A 40 -2.59 -14.86 0.94
N GLU A 41 -2.12 -15.97 1.52
CA GLU A 41 -0.83 -16.01 2.20
C GLU A 41 0.33 -15.69 1.26
N THR A 42 0.27 -16.18 0.02
CA THR A 42 1.34 -15.94 -0.98
C THR A 42 1.40 -14.48 -1.44
N VAL A 43 0.24 -13.83 -1.58
CA VAL A 43 0.13 -12.41 -1.94
C VAL A 43 0.60 -11.53 -0.76
N VAL A 44 0.15 -11.82 0.45
CA VAL A 44 0.54 -11.09 1.67
C VAL A 44 2.05 -11.17 1.92
N ALA A 45 2.66 -12.34 1.68
CA ALA A 45 4.11 -12.51 1.78
C ALA A 45 4.90 -11.69 0.75
N SER A 46 4.24 -11.14 -0.27
CA SER A 46 4.84 -10.39 -1.36
C SER A 46 4.54 -8.88 -1.33
N LEU A 47 3.94 -8.35 -0.25
CA LEU A 47 3.54 -6.93 -0.13
C LEU A 47 4.70 -5.92 -0.08
N TYR A 48 5.95 -6.38 -0.23
CA TYR A 48 7.09 -5.52 -0.51
C TYR A 48 7.16 -5.07 -1.98
N LEU A 49 6.34 -5.66 -2.86
CA LEU A 49 6.22 -5.30 -4.26
C LEU A 49 5.15 -4.22 -4.46
N THR A 50 5.28 -3.47 -5.56
CA THR A 50 4.22 -2.58 -6.03
C THR A 50 2.96 -3.36 -6.41
N ALA A 51 1.80 -2.69 -6.41
CA ALA A 51 0.53 -3.31 -6.84
C ALA A 51 0.63 -3.88 -8.27
N GLU A 52 1.30 -3.17 -9.17
CA GLU A 52 1.50 -3.59 -10.55
C GLU A 52 2.37 -4.86 -10.65
N GLU A 53 3.45 -4.94 -9.87
CA GLU A 53 4.29 -6.15 -9.77
C GLU A 53 3.53 -7.32 -9.16
N LEU A 54 2.70 -7.10 -8.14
CA LEU A 54 1.83 -8.13 -7.55
C LEU A 54 0.86 -8.68 -8.60
N VAL A 55 0.17 -7.80 -9.34
CA VAL A 55 -0.76 -8.22 -10.40
C VAL A 55 -0.03 -8.99 -11.49
N ARG A 56 1.11 -8.50 -11.98
CA ARG A 56 1.92 -9.24 -12.98
C ARG A 56 2.36 -10.60 -12.48
N ARG A 57 2.71 -10.70 -11.19
CA ARG A 57 3.21 -11.94 -10.59
C ARG A 57 2.12 -12.98 -10.39
N PHE A 58 0.96 -12.57 -9.90
CA PHE A 58 -0.09 -13.51 -9.44
C PHE A 58 -1.28 -13.61 -10.39
N ALA A 59 -1.53 -12.60 -11.23
CA ALA A 59 -2.61 -12.56 -12.21
C ALA A 59 -2.11 -11.98 -13.56
N PRO A 60 -1.13 -12.61 -14.24
CA PRO A 60 -0.48 -12.07 -15.44
C PRO A 60 -1.39 -11.86 -16.64
N SER A 61 -2.61 -12.43 -16.62
CA SER A 61 -3.63 -12.22 -17.64
C SER A 61 -4.40 -10.91 -17.49
N LEU A 62 -4.28 -10.22 -16.35
CA LEU A 62 -4.92 -8.94 -16.10
C LEU A 62 -4.06 -7.77 -16.60
N ASP A 63 -4.71 -6.64 -16.87
CA ASP A 63 -4.00 -5.38 -17.08
C ASP A 63 -3.49 -4.87 -15.72
N ALA A 64 -2.19 -5.06 -15.48
CA ALA A 64 -1.55 -4.69 -14.23
C ALA A 64 -1.65 -3.19 -13.89
N VAL A 65 -1.66 -2.32 -14.89
CA VAL A 65 -1.74 -0.87 -14.67
C VAL A 65 -3.16 -0.49 -14.27
N ALA A 66 -4.17 -1.04 -14.95
CA ALA A 66 -5.56 -0.81 -14.61
C ALA A 66 -5.90 -1.36 -13.21
N GLU A 67 -5.47 -2.58 -12.91
CA GLU A 67 -5.66 -3.20 -11.59
C GLU A 67 -4.94 -2.45 -10.46
N ALA A 68 -3.73 -1.96 -10.71
CA ALA A 68 -3.00 -1.15 -9.73
C ALA A 68 -3.76 0.15 -9.39
N ARG A 69 -4.36 0.81 -10.38
CA ARG A 69 -5.21 1.99 -10.16
C ARG A 69 -6.46 1.65 -9.37
N ALA A 70 -7.16 0.57 -9.75
CA ALA A 70 -8.35 0.10 -9.05
C ALA A 70 -8.04 -0.29 -7.59
N THR A 71 -6.87 -0.89 -7.36
CA THR A 71 -6.36 -1.22 -6.02
C THR A 71 -6.10 0.04 -5.20
N ALA A 72 -5.41 1.03 -5.76
CA ALA A 72 -5.15 2.29 -5.08
C ALA A 72 -6.45 3.03 -4.71
N GLU A 73 -7.42 3.09 -5.62
CA GLU A 73 -8.74 3.67 -5.32
C GLU A 73 -9.51 2.88 -4.27
N GLY A 74 -9.44 1.55 -4.33
CA GLY A 74 -10.06 0.67 -3.36
C GLY A 74 -9.49 0.84 -1.96
N GLN A 75 -8.17 0.90 -1.85
CA GLN A 75 -7.45 1.14 -0.59
C GLN A 75 -7.70 2.55 -0.04
N ALA A 76 -7.73 3.58 -0.90
CA ALA A 76 -8.01 4.95 -0.47
C ALA A 76 -9.43 5.14 0.12
N ARG A 77 -10.38 4.27 -0.23
CA ARG A 77 -11.74 4.25 0.35
C ARG A 77 -11.80 3.48 1.67
N MET A 78 -10.74 2.77 2.05
CA MET A 78 -10.67 2.06 3.33
C MET A 78 -10.24 3.04 4.42
N GLU A 79 -11.21 3.56 5.16
CA GLU A 79 -10.94 4.38 6.36
C GLU A 79 -10.41 3.54 7.53
N THR A 80 -10.70 2.23 7.52
CA THR A 80 -10.36 1.33 8.62
C THR A 80 -8.86 1.14 8.76
N GLY A 81 -8.33 1.51 9.92
CA GLY A 81 -6.97 1.17 10.33
C GLY A 81 -5.88 2.09 9.76
N ILE A 82 -6.24 3.21 9.12
CA ILE A 82 -5.29 4.27 8.80
C ILE A 82 -5.21 5.22 9.99
N THR A 83 -4.07 5.25 10.66
CA THR A 83 -3.83 6.16 11.80
C THR A 83 -2.59 7.01 11.55
N PRO A 84 -2.55 8.27 12.04
CA PRO A 84 -1.33 9.07 11.96
C PRO A 84 -0.17 8.38 12.71
N LEU A 85 1.02 8.41 12.11
CA LEU A 85 2.26 8.04 12.78
C LEU A 85 2.71 9.18 13.70
N GLU A 86 3.68 8.92 14.58
CA GLU A 86 4.21 9.96 15.46
C GLU A 86 4.70 11.18 14.63
N GLY A 87 4.08 12.33 14.85
CA GLY A 87 4.38 13.56 14.10
C GLY A 87 3.50 13.81 12.87
N GLY A 88 2.79 12.80 12.36
CA GLY A 88 1.67 12.97 11.43
C GLY A 88 0.45 13.50 12.18
N ARG A 89 -0.14 14.60 11.72
CA ARG A 89 -1.35 15.20 12.32
C ARG A 89 -2.32 15.61 11.23
#